data_AF-A0A2E9WNX9-F1
#
_entry.id   AF-A0A2E9WNX9-F1
#
_cell.length_a   1.000
_cell.length_b   1.000
_cell.length_c   1.000
_cell.angle_alpha   90.00
_cell.angle_beta   90.00
_cell.angle_gamma   90.00
#
_symmetry.space_group_name_H-M   'P 1'
#
loop_
_entity.id
_entity.type
_entity.pdbx_description
1 polymer ?
#
loop_
_entity_poly.entity_id
_entity_poly.type
_entity_poly.pdbx_seq_one_letter_code
_entity_poly.pdbx_strand_id
1 'polypeptide(L)' 'MDIVLVHPEIPHNSGCAGRLSAALGLPLHLVEPLGFSLEDRYLKRAGLDYWPMVDLRVHADLDACWS' A
#
# COMPACT_ATOMS: atom_id res chain seq x y z
N MET A 1 0.09 -4.02 14.62
CA MET A 1 -0.12 -2.57 14.38
C MET A 1 0.16 -2.42 12.92
N ASP A 2 -0.85 -2.04 12.17
CA ASP A 2 -0.90 -2.28 10.73
C ASP A 2 -1.46 -1.03 10.08
N ILE A 3 -0.96 -0.71 8.89
CA ILE A 3 -1.45 0.42 8.10
C ILE A 3 -2.45 -0.16 7.10
N VAL A 4 -3.72 0.21 7.21
CA VAL A 4 -4.78 -0.29 6.32
C VAL A 4 -5.36 0.88 5.52
N LEU A 5 -5.30 0.79 4.20
CA LEU A 5 -5.96 1.71 3.28
C LEU A 5 -7.15 1.02 2.63
N VAL A 6 -8.36 1.50 2.92
CA VAL A 6 -9.60 0.96 2.37
C VAL A 6 -9.99 1.72 1.11
N HIS A 7 -10.12 1.02 -0.01
CA HIS A 7 -10.48 1.55 -1.32
C HIS A 7 -9.66 2.79 -1.73
N PRO A 8 -8.31 2.74 -1.70
CA PRO A 8 -7.50 3.91 -1.95
C PRO A 8 -7.62 4.37 -3.41
N GLU A 9 -7.98 5.64 -3.60
CA GLU A 9 -8.20 6.21 -4.95
C GLU A 9 -6.98 6.91 -5.53
N ILE A 10 -6.14 7.49 -4.66
CA ILE A 10 -5.04 8.38 -5.06
C ILE A 10 -3.69 7.67 -4.88
N PRO A 11 -2.95 7.33 -5.96
CA PRO A 11 -1.69 6.57 -5.87
C PRO A 11 -0.64 7.19 -4.94
N HIS A 12 -0.58 8.52 -4.90
CA HIS A 12 0.40 9.24 -4.09
C HIS A 12 0.23 8.99 -2.59
N ASN A 13 -1.02 8.85 -2.11
CA ASN A 13 -1.31 8.59 -0.71
C ASN A 13 -0.83 7.19 -0.30
N SER A 14 -1.05 6.19 -1.15
CA SER A 14 -0.54 4.83 -0.95
C SER A 14 0.99 4.78 -0.97
N GLY A 15 1.63 5.64 -1.77
CA GLY A 15 3.09 5.83 -1.72
C GLY A 15 3.59 6.46 -0.41
N CYS A 16 2.89 7.46 0.12
CA CYS A 16 3.20 8.02 1.44
C CYS A 16 3.05 6.96 2.55
N ALA A 17 1.98 6.18 2.51
CA ALA A 17 1.73 5.08 3.45
C ALA A 17 2.80 3.99 3.32
N GLY A 18 3.22 3.64 2.10
CA GLY A 18 4.31 2.71 1.85
C GLY A 18 5.64 3.18 2.44
N ARG A 19 5.97 4.48 2.33
CA ARG A 19 7.16 5.05 2.98
C ARG A 19 7.08 4.95 4.51
N LEU A 20 5.91 5.23 5.08
CA LEU A 20 5.70 5.13 6.52
C LEU A 20 5.81 3.68 7.00
N SER A 21 5.20 2.75 6.26
CA SER A 21 5.29 1.30 6.48
C SER A 21 6.74 0.83 6.49
N ALA A 22 7.52 1.18 5.46
CA ALA A 22 8.93 0.83 5.38
C ALA A 22 9.77 1.45 6.51
N ALA A 23 9.51 2.71 6.87
CA ALA A 23 10.24 3.40 7.94
C ALA A 23 9.94 2.83 9.33
N LEU A 24 8.72 2.34 9.56
CA LEU A 24 8.29 1.79 10.85
C LEU A 24 8.34 0.26 10.92
N GLY A 25 8.61 -0.42 9.80
CA GLY A 25 8.55 -1.88 9.72
C GLY A 25 7.14 -2.45 9.96
N LEU A 26 6.09 -1.69 9.60
CA LEU A 26 4.69 -2.12 9.77
C LEU A 26 4.12 -2.65 8.45
N PRO A 27 3.29 -3.70 8.45
CA PRO A 27 2.60 -4.16 7.24
C PRO A 27 1.68 -3.09 6.66
N LEU A 28 1.62 -3.02 5.33
CA LEU A 28 0.70 -2.17 4.57
C LEU A 28 -0.34 -3.04 3.88
N HIS A 29 -1.60 -2.82 4.23
CA HIS A 29 -2.76 -3.50 3.66
C HIS A 29 -3.51 -2.54 2.73
N LEU A 30 -3.77 -2.97 1.50
CA LEU A 30 -4.65 -2.28 0.55
C LEU A 30 -5.91 -3.13 0.35
N VAL A 31 -7.07 -2.54 0.57
CA VAL A 31 -8.35 -3.22 0.35
C VAL A 31 -8.96 -2.73 -0.96
N GLU A 32 -9.28 -3.66 -1.86
CA GLU A 32 -9.92 -3.42 -3.15
C GLU A 32 -11.36 -2.93 -3.01
N PRO A 33 -11.88 -2.17 -4.00
CA PRO A 33 -11.23 -1.80 -5.26
C PRO A 33 -10.22 -0.66 -5.10
N LEU A 34 -9.08 -0.77 -5.78
CA LEU A 34 -8.09 0.30 -5.87
C LEU A 34 -8.48 1.24 -7.00
N GLY A 35 -8.46 2.55 -6.77
CA GLY A 35 -8.70 3.55 -7.83
C GLY A 35 -7.53 3.73 -8.79
N PHE A 36 -6.49 2.89 -8.69
CA PHE A 36 -5.30 2.90 -9.52
C PHE A 36 -4.72 1.48 -9.66
N SER A 37 -3.90 1.26 -10.69
CA SER A 37 -3.20 -0.02 -10.86
C SER A 37 -1.86 -0.04 -10.10
N LEU A 38 -1.58 -1.17 -9.43
CA LEU A 38 -0.32 -1.41 -8.73
C LEU A 38 0.85 -1.73 -9.68
N GLU A 39 0.55 -2.25 -10.87
CA GLU A 39 1.54 -2.48 -11.93
C GLU A 39 1.99 -1.16 -12.55
N ASP A 40 1.12 -0.17 -12.45
CA ASP A 40 1.28 1.12 -13.05
C ASP A 40 2.44 1.82 -12.34
N ARG A 41 3.42 2.23 -13.16
CA ARG A 41 4.79 2.60 -12.82
C ARG A 41 4.93 3.78 -11.82
N TYR A 42 3.83 4.25 -11.25
CA TYR A 42 3.68 5.36 -10.32
C TYR A 42 4.29 5.09 -8.94
N LEU A 43 4.36 3.83 -8.49
CA LEU A 43 5.02 3.49 -7.23
C LEU A 43 6.55 3.66 -7.30
N LYS A 44 7.15 3.53 -8.50
CA LYS A 44 8.61 3.62 -8.74
C LYS A 44 9.16 5.03 -8.97
N ARG A 45 8.32 6.06 -9.10
CA ARG A 45 8.78 7.41 -9.51
C ARG A 45 9.30 8.30 -8.37
N ALA A 46 9.41 7.79 -7.14
CA ALA A 46 9.85 8.58 -6.00
C ALA A 46 11.27 8.24 -5.53
N GLY A 47 12.26 8.05 -6.42
CA GLY A 47 13.71 8.19 -6.14
C GLY A 47 14.33 7.37 -5.00
N LEU A 48 13.55 6.55 -4.31
CA LEU A 48 13.82 5.77 -3.12
C LEU A 48 13.04 4.48 -3.34
N ASP A 49 13.71 3.42 -3.78
CA ASP A 49 13.11 2.10 -3.92
C ASP A 49 12.89 1.49 -2.53
N TYR A 50 11.89 1.99 -1.80
CA TYR A 50 11.49 1.45 -0.48
C TYR A 50 10.49 0.29 -0.62
N TRP A 51 9.84 0.14 -1.78
CA TRP A 51 8.85 -0.93 -2.00
C TRP A 51 9.34 -2.35 -1.71
N PRO A 52 10.61 -2.73 -1.99
CA PRO A 52 11.13 -4.02 -1.56
C PRO A 52 11.16 -4.23 -0.03
N MET A 53 11.06 -3.15 0.75
CA MET A 53 11.03 -3.16 2.21
C MET A 53 9.60 -3.13 2.78
N VAL A 54 8.59 -2.98 1.93
CA VAL A 54 7.18 -2.93 2.34
C VAL A 54 6.61 -4.35 2.35
N ASP A 55 6.12 -4.81 3.50
CA ASP A 55 5.22 -5.98 3.57
C ASP A 55 3.83 -5.54 3.05
N LEU A 56 3.65 -5.60 1.73
CA LEU A 56 2.43 -5.19 1.04
C LEU A 56 1.47 -6.36 0.91
N ARG A 57 0.24 -6.19 1.38
CA ARG A 57 -0.86 -7.16 1.24
C ARG A 57 -2.04 -6.50 0.57
N VAL A 58 -2.66 -7.20 -0.38
CA VAL A 58 -3.84 -6.73 -1.10
C VAL A 58 -4.99 -7.68 -0.80
N HIS A 59 -6.13 -7.12 -0.43
CA HIS A 59 -7.32 -7.85 0.02
C HIS A 59 -8.52 -7.49 -0.84
N ALA A 60 -9.36 -8.47 -1.15
CA ALA A 60 -10.58 -8.25 -1.95
C ALA A 60 -11.62 -7.39 -1.23
N ASP A 61 -11.64 -7.46 0.11
CA ASP A 61 -12.55 -6.72 0.97
C ASP A 61 -11.97 -6.55 2.38
N LEU A 62 -12.71 -5.85 3.24
CA LEU A 62 -12.26 -5.54 4.60
C LEU A 62 -12.22 -6.78 5.50
N ASP A 63 -13.11 -7.76 5.29
CA ASP A 63 -13.17 -8.97 6.11
C ASP A 63 -11.94 -9.85 5.85
N ALA A 64 -11.54 -9.98 4.58
CA ALA A 64 -10.32 -10.68 4.16
C ALA A 64 -9.05 -10.05 4.78
N CYS A 65 -9.07 -8.73 5.05
CA CYS A 65 -7.94 -8.03 5.68
C CYS A 65 -7.73 -8.43 7.15
N TRP A 66 -8.77 -8.85 7.87
CA TRP A 66 -8.75 -9.20 9.29
C TRP A 66 -8.76 -10.70 9.58
N SER A 67 -8.77 -11.51 8.53
CA SER A 67 -8.75 -12.97 8.56
C SER A 67 -7.33 -13.51 8.72
#